data_AF-A0A3B9FGP2-F1
#
_entry.id   AF-A0A3B9FGP2-F1
#
_cell.length_a   1.000
_cell.length_b   1.000
_cell.length_c   1.000
_cell.angle_alpha   90.00
_cell.angle_beta   90.00
_cell.angle_gamma   90.00
#
_symmetry.space_group_name_H-M   'P 1'
#
loop_
_entity.id
_entity.type
_entity.pdbx_description
1 polymer ?
#
loop_
_entity_poly.entity_id
_entity_poly.type
_entity_poly.pdbx_seq_one_letter_code
_entity_poly.pdbx_strand_id
1 'polypeptide(L)'
;TARDKKLPLLRDPDSSYYLRQEKDGLLLGPYEKNCRAHWLDASDPMPDDFSFQLYNDDLERLEWYIEDACARVPILGTAGITRVVNGPIPYTPDGLPLIGPMPGVPNAFEACVFTFGIVQAGGAGKLLAEIIIEGEADSDSWAVDPRRFTDHVDTAYTAAKAIETYSHEYAMHFPQIQWPAGRKAKSSPLYDRLAAAGAEFGSYGGWERADWFPTNEVGRRSADSYDRPPWFDAVGNGCHL
;
A
#
# COMPACT_ATOMS: atom_id res chain seq x y z
N THR A 1 -28.39 -19.55 -18.44
CA THR A 1 -28.99 -18.54 -19.35
C THR A 1 -28.08 -17.33 -19.38
N ALA A 2 -27.77 -16.80 -20.57
CA ALA A 2 -26.94 -15.60 -20.70
C ALA A 2 -27.67 -14.40 -20.08
N ARG A 3 -26.94 -13.52 -19.38
CA ARG A 3 -27.49 -12.32 -18.73
C ARG A 3 -27.46 -11.14 -19.71
N ASP A 4 -28.52 -10.33 -19.72
CA ASP A 4 -28.58 -9.12 -20.56
C ASP A 4 -27.67 -7.99 -20.07
N LYS A 5 -27.15 -8.08 -18.83
CA LYS A 5 -26.25 -7.10 -18.23
C LYS A 5 -25.12 -7.80 -17.46
N LYS A 6 -23.93 -7.19 -17.52
CA LYS A 6 -22.79 -7.61 -16.70
C LYS A 6 -23.09 -7.41 -15.22
N LEU A 7 -22.56 -8.31 -14.38
CA LEU A 7 -22.56 -8.13 -12.94
C LEU A 7 -21.70 -6.92 -12.55
N PRO A 8 -22.09 -6.18 -11.50
CA PRO A 8 -21.22 -5.16 -10.93
C PRO A 8 -19.96 -5.81 -10.34
N LEU A 9 -18.86 -5.04 -10.30
CA LEU A 9 -17.69 -5.42 -9.52
C LEU A 9 -18.04 -5.35 -8.04
N LEU A 10 -17.67 -6.38 -7.30
CA LEU A 10 -17.81 -6.46 -5.85
C LEU A 10 -16.43 -6.31 -5.21
N ARG A 11 -16.38 -5.60 -4.09
CA ARG A 11 -15.25 -5.59 -3.16
C ARG A 11 -15.79 -5.98 -1.79
N ASP A 12 -15.06 -6.85 -1.10
CA ASP A 12 -15.30 -7.16 0.30
C ASP A 12 -14.08 -6.69 1.10
N PRO A 13 -14.17 -5.51 1.73
CA PRO A 13 -13.07 -5.00 2.55
C PRO A 13 -12.87 -5.76 3.86
N ASP A 14 -13.91 -6.42 4.39
CA ASP A 14 -13.83 -7.12 5.67
C ASP A 14 -12.92 -8.34 5.54
N SER A 15 -13.08 -9.07 4.44
CA SER A 15 -12.28 -10.26 4.12
C SER A 15 -11.11 -9.97 3.19
N SER A 16 -11.02 -8.77 2.59
CA SER A 16 -9.94 -8.35 1.70
C SER A 16 -9.91 -9.06 0.34
N TYR A 17 -10.97 -8.93 -0.45
CA TYR A 17 -10.98 -9.41 -1.84
C TYR A 17 -11.83 -8.57 -2.79
N TYR A 18 -11.57 -8.69 -4.10
CA TYR A 18 -12.48 -8.24 -5.14
C TYR A 18 -13.00 -9.41 -5.99
N LEU A 19 -14.18 -9.23 -6.55
CA LEU A 19 -14.86 -10.21 -7.39
C LEU A 19 -15.50 -9.51 -8.58
N ARG A 20 -15.29 -10.04 -9.79
CA ARG A 20 -15.94 -9.50 -10.99
C ARG A 20 -16.34 -10.60 -11.95
N GLN A 21 -17.28 -10.30 -12.85
CA GLN A 21 -17.58 -11.18 -13.96
C GLN A 21 -16.38 -11.24 -14.93
N GLU A 22 -16.03 -12.45 -15.33
CA GLU A 22 -15.02 -12.75 -16.35
C GLU A 22 -15.65 -13.71 -17.35
N LYS A 23 -15.99 -13.20 -18.54
CA LYS A 23 -16.79 -13.92 -19.55
C LYS A 23 -18.11 -14.43 -18.93
N ASP A 24 -18.30 -15.74 -18.90
CA ASP A 24 -19.45 -16.42 -18.33
C ASP A 24 -19.23 -16.91 -16.88
N GLY A 25 -18.05 -16.63 -16.31
CA GLY A 25 -17.65 -17.00 -14.96
C GLY A 25 -17.35 -15.78 -14.07
N LEU A 26 -16.62 -16.04 -12.99
CA LEU A 26 -16.19 -15.05 -12.01
C LEU A 26 -14.67 -15.10 -11.84
N LEU A 27 -14.08 -13.93 -11.57
CA LEU A 27 -12.68 -13.79 -11.16
C LEU A 27 -12.66 -13.24 -9.74
N LEU A 28 -12.07 -14.01 -8.83
CA LEU A 28 -11.81 -13.67 -7.44
C LEU A 28 -10.33 -13.27 -7.30
N GLY A 29 -10.07 -12.14 -6.65
CA GLY A 29 -8.72 -11.67 -6.32
C GLY A 29 -8.62 -11.24 -4.86
N PRO A 30 -8.13 -12.11 -3.97
CA PRO A 30 -7.82 -11.75 -2.59
C PRO A 30 -6.56 -10.88 -2.47
N TYR A 31 -6.46 -10.14 -1.37
CA TYR A 31 -5.23 -9.53 -0.87
C TYR A 31 -4.92 -10.12 0.50
N GLU A 32 -3.97 -11.04 0.54
CA GLU A 32 -3.59 -11.76 1.75
C GLU A 32 -2.64 -10.98 2.67
N LYS A 33 -2.74 -11.20 3.98
CA LYS A 33 -1.84 -10.57 4.97
C LYS A 33 -0.43 -11.17 5.01
N ASN A 34 -0.26 -12.36 4.48
CA ASN A 34 1.00 -13.10 4.44
C ASN A 34 1.58 -13.13 3.01
N CYS A 35 1.48 -12.01 2.29
CA CYS A 35 1.92 -11.95 0.90
C CYS A 35 3.41 -12.26 0.75
N ARG A 36 3.78 -12.77 -0.42
CA ARG A 36 5.18 -13.09 -0.74
C ARG A 36 5.77 -11.99 -1.61
N ALA A 37 6.80 -11.32 -1.08
CA ALA A 37 7.69 -10.51 -1.89
C ALA A 37 8.71 -11.42 -2.60
N HIS A 38 9.04 -11.05 -3.84
CA HIS A 38 9.99 -11.77 -4.68
C HIS A 38 11.19 -10.88 -4.99
N TRP A 39 12.31 -11.49 -5.37
CA TRP A 39 13.50 -10.79 -5.88
C TRP A 39 14.18 -9.86 -4.88
N LEU A 40 14.11 -10.20 -3.59
CA LEU A 40 14.69 -9.40 -2.52
C LEU A 40 16.17 -9.72 -2.24
N ASP A 41 16.59 -10.95 -2.47
CA ASP A 41 17.93 -11.42 -2.14
C ASP A 41 18.43 -12.52 -3.08
N ALA A 42 19.68 -12.95 -2.88
CA ALA A 42 20.35 -13.92 -3.74
C ALA A 42 19.74 -15.34 -3.74
N SER A 43 18.87 -15.67 -2.77
CA SER A 43 18.17 -16.95 -2.70
C SER A 43 16.92 -17.00 -3.59
N ASP A 44 16.39 -15.83 -3.97
CA ASP A 44 15.29 -15.67 -4.94
C ASP A 44 15.66 -14.58 -5.95
N PRO A 45 16.70 -14.78 -6.79
CA PRO A 45 17.19 -13.72 -7.67
C PRO A 45 16.16 -13.38 -8.77
N MET A 46 16.12 -12.11 -9.20
CA MET A 46 15.35 -11.74 -10.38
C MET A 46 15.93 -12.47 -11.61
N PRO A 47 15.12 -13.23 -12.36
CA PRO A 47 15.60 -13.92 -13.55
C PRO A 47 15.91 -12.92 -14.66
N ASP A 48 16.82 -13.29 -15.55
CA ASP A 48 17.22 -12.46 -16.71
C ASP A 48 16.02 -12.15 -17.64
N ASP A 49 15.04 -13.06 -17.71
CA ASP A 49 13.79 -12.87 -18.45
C ASP A 49 12.59 -13.47 -17.71
N PHE A 50 11.63 -12.62 -17.37
CA PHE A 50 10.33 -12.99 -16.79
C PHE A 50 9.14 -12.51 -17.64
N SER A 51 9.34 -12.39 -18.96
CA SER A 51 8.31 -11.90 -19.87
C SER A 51 7.23 -12.96 -20.10
N PHE A 52 5.95 -12.58 -19.98
CA PHE A 52 4.79 -13.46 -20.17
C PHE A 52 4.76 -14.70 -19.27
N GLN A 53 5.48 -14.67 -18.15
CA GLN A 53 5.55 -15.74 -17.18
C GLN A 53 4.72 -15.41 -15.95
N LEU A 54 4.32 -16.45 -15.23
CA LEU A 54 3.61 -16.40 -13.96
C LEU A 54 4.35 -17.28 -12.97
N TYR A 55 4.21 -16.97 -11.69
CA TYR A 55 4.64 -17.85 -10.62
C TYR A 55 3.75 -19.09 -10.56
N ASN A 56 4.24 -20.15 -9.91
CA ASN A 56 3.42 -21.30 -9.59
C ASN A 56 2.23 -20.89 -8.70
N ASP A 57 1.14 -21.63 -8.82
CA ASP A 57 -0.04 -21.46 -7.99
C ASP A 57 0.31 -21.69 -6.51
N ASP A 58 -0.26 -20.86 -5.63
CA ASP A 58 -0.09 -20.94 -4.17
C ASP A 58 -1.45 -20.70 -3.50
N LEU A 59 -2.39 -21.61 -3.75
CA LEU A 59 -3.77 -21.49 -3.29
C LEU A 59 -3.92 -21.72 -1.78
N GLU A 60 -3.04 -22.50 -1.16
CA GLU A 60 -3.06 -22.75 0.29
C GLU A 60 -2.93 -21.44 1.07
N ARG A 61 -2.09 -20.52 0.58
CA ARG A 61 -1.94 -19.18 1.14
C ARG A 61 -3.25 -18.36 1.12
N LEU A 62 -4.13 -18.67 0.17
CA LEU A 62 -5.38 -17.95 -0.09
C LEU A 62 -6.62 -18.69 0.42
N GLU A 63 -6.47 -19.86 1.04
CA GLU A 63 -7.57 -20.79 1.36
C GLU A 63 -8.69 -20.09 2.17
N TRP A 64 -8.34 -19.44 3.27
CA TRP A 64 -9.31 -18.73 4.12
C TRP A 64 -10.14 -17.69 3.35
N TYR A 65 -9.48 -16.92 2.47
CA TYR A 65 -10.13 -15.88 1.66
C TYR A 65 -11.10 -16.50 0.64
N ILE A 66 -10.71 -17.62 0.04
CA ILE A 66 -11.53 -18.35 -0.93
C ILE A 66 -12.75 -18.96 -0.25
N GLU A 67 -12.58 -19.56 0.93
CA GLU A 67 -13.67 -20.14 1.71
C GLU A 67 -14.69 -19.08 2.13
N ASP A 68 -14.23 -17.94 2.65
CA ASP A 68 -15.10 -16.83 3.02
C ASP A 68 -15.85 -16.25 1.81
N ALA A 69 -15.15 -16.06 0.68
CA ALA A 69 -15.77 -15.63 -0.57
C ALA A 69 -16.85 -16.63 -1.06
N CYS A 70 -16.63 -17.93 -0.87
CA CYS A 70 -17.62 -18.97 -1.18
C CYS A 70 -18.82 -18.92 -0.22
N ALA A 71 -18.62 -18.65 1.07
CA ALA A 71 -19.74 -18.46 1.99
C ALA A 71 -20.62 -17.26 1.60
N ARG A 72 -19.99 -16.18 1.10
CA ARG A 72 -20.68 -14.96 0.66
C ARG A 72 -21.31 -15.07 -0.73
N VAL A 73 -20.66 -15.78 -1.64
CA VAL A 73 -21.10 -15.99 -3.04
C VAL A 73 -21.08 -17.50 -3.36
N PRO A 74 -22.12 -18.26 -2.94
CA PRO A 74 -22.10 -19.73 -2.95
C PRO A 74 -21.81 -20.41 -4.29
N ILE A 75 -22.07 -19.75 -5.41
CA ILE A 75 -21.77 -20.31 -6.73
C ILE A 75 -20.26 -20.56 -6.93
N LEU A 76 -19.39 -19.79 -6.26
CA LEU A 76 -17.93 -19.98 -6.30
C LEU A 76 -17.52 -21.38 -5.83
N GLY A 77 -18.18 -21.92 -4.81
CA GLY A 77 -17.88 -23.26 -4.26
C GLY A 77 -18.29 -24.42 -5.17
N THR A 78 -19.02 -24.16 -6.26
CA THR A 78 -19.52 -25.20 -7.18
C THR A 78 -19.04 -25.04 -8.62
N ALA A 79 -18.53 -23.86 -8.99
CA ALA A 79 -18.20 -23.53 -10.38
C ALA A 79 -16.88 -24.18 -10.88
N GLY A 80 -16.03 -24.63 -9.96
CA GLY A 80 -14.68 -25.13 -10.26
C GLY A 80 -13.70 -24.02 -10.65
N ILE A 81 -12.39 -24.31 -10.53
CA ILE A 81 -11.31 -23.38 -10.89
C ILE A 81 -10.85 -23.67 -12.32
N THR A 82 -10.92 -22.68 -13.20
CA THR A 82 -10.42 -22.82 -14.58
C THR A 82 -8.95 -22.41 -14.72
N ARG A 83 -8.52 -21.40 -13.96
CA ARG A 83 -7.17 -20.83 -14.04
C ARG A 83 -6.84 -20.07 -12.77
N VAL A 84 -5.59 -20.15 -12.34
CA VAL A 84 -4.98 -19.29 -11.34
C VAL A 84 -3.97 -18.37 -12.03
N VAL A 85 -3.88 -17.13 -11.55
CA VAL A 85 -2.92 -16.14 -12.06
C VAL A 85 -2.15 -15.61 -10.86
N ASN A 86 -0.93 -16.11 -10.68
CA ASN A 86 0.00 -15.63 -9.68
C ASN A 86 1.13 -14.88 -10.40
N GLY A 87 1.18 -13.55 -10.27
CA GLY A 87 2.13 -12.73 -11.03
C GLY A 87 2.64 -11.54 -10.24
N PRO A 88 3.77 -10.96 -10.65
CA PRO A 88 4.37 -9.83 -9.97
C PRO A 88 3.56 -8.55 -10.17
N ILE A 89 3.44 -7.76 -9.10
CA ILE A 89 3.00 -6.37 -9.15
C ILE A 89 4.07 -5.55 -8.41
N PRO A 90 4.62 -4.49 -9.02
CA PRO A 90 5.61 -3.66 -8.35
C PRO A 90 4.93 -2.75 -7.32
N TYR A 91 5.54 -2.61 -6.15
CA TYR A 91 5.06 -1.73 -5.07
C TYR A 91 6.17 -0.77 -4.66
N THR A 92 5.81 0.51 -4.54
CA THR A 92 6.56 1.48 -3.73
C THR A 92 6.20 1.30 -2.25
N PRO A 93 6.96 1.89 -1.31
CA PRO A 93 6.65 1.81 0.11
C PRO A 93 5.22 2.24 0.48
N ASP A 94 4.66 3.21 -0.24
CA ASP A 94 3.31 3.76 -0.02
C ASP A 94 2.26 3.24 -1.02
N GLY A 95 2.63 2.34 -1.93
CA GLY A 95 1.73 1.77 -2.94
C GLY A 95 1.33 2.72 -4.06
N LEU A 96 1.83 3.96 -4.07
CA LEU A 96 1.57 4.95 -5.12
C LEU A 96 2.64 4.90 -6.22
N PRO A 97 2.29 5.17 -7.49
CA PRO A 97 3.28 5.15 -8.56
C PRO A 97 4.34 6.25 -8.42
N LEU A 98 5.37 6.13 -9.24
CA LEU A 98 6.38 7.17 -9.44
C LEU A 98 6.09 7.86 -10.77
N ILE A 99 5.70 9.14 -10.73
CA ILE A 99 5.33 9.93 -11.90
C ILE A 99 5.95 11.32 -11.80
N GLY A 100 6.87 11.66 -12.70
CA GLY A 100 7.50 12.99 -12.75
C GLY A 100 8.99 12.96 -13.09
N PRO A 101 9.72 14.07 -12.88
CA PRO A 101 11.15 14.14 -13.18
C PRO A 101 11.96 13.16 -12.33
N MET A 102 12.88 12.43 -12.97
CA MET A 102 13.77 11.49 -12.30
C MET A 102 14.77 12.26 -11.41
N PRO A 103 14.87 11.94 -10.09
CA PRO A 103 15.76 12.66 -9.19
C PRO A 103 17.22 12.57 -9.64
N GLY A 104 17.88 13.72 -9.79
CA GLY A 104 19.31 13.79 -10.14
C GLY A 104 19.66 13.53 -11.60
N VAL A 105 18.68 13.26 -12.48
CA VAL A 105 18.92 12.96 -13.90
C VAL A 105 18.18 13.97 -14.79
N PRO A 106 18.89 14.96 -15.38
CA PRO A 106 18.27 15.96 -16.23
C PRO A 106 17.57 15.35 -17.46
N ASN A 107 16.35 15.82 -17.76
CA ASN A 107 15.53 15.38 -18.91
C ASN A 107 15.17 13.88 -18.91
N ALA A 108 15.23 13.21 -17.76
CA ALA A 108 14.68 11.87 -17.56
C ALA A 108 13.43 11.95 -16.68
N PHE A 109 12.46 11.09 -16.96
CA PHE A 109 11.18 11.06 -16.27
C PHE A 109 10.80 9.64 -15.89
N GLU A 110 10.06 9.51 -14.80
CA GLU A 110 9.49 8.27 -14.31
C GLU A 110 7.98 8.25 -14.57
N ALA A 111 7.50 7.07 -14.94
CA ALA A 111 6.10 6.66 -14.96
C ALA A 111 6.09 5.15 -14.75
N CYS A 112 6.31 4.73 -13.51
CA CYS A 112 6.55 3.33 -13.16
C CYS A 112 5.97 2.96 -11.80
N VAL A 113 6.10 1.67 -11.46
CA VAL A 113 5.68 1.09 -10.16
C VAL A 113 4.18 1.28 -9.88
N PHE A 114 3.35 0.95 -10.87
CA PHE A 114 1.90 1.03 -10.71
C PHE A 114 1.33 -0.24 -10.07
N THR A 115 0.76 -0.09 -8.87
CA THR A 115 -0.06 -1.11 -8.21
C THR A 115 -1.41 -1.29 -8.92
N PHE A 116 -1.98 -0.20 -9.43
CA PHE A 116 -3.26 -0.15 -10.15
C PHE A 116 -3.14 0.43 -11.56
N GLY A 117 -2.11 0.00 -12.29
CA GLY A 117 -1.71 0.62 -13.56
C GLY A 117 -2.81 0.69 -14.62
N ILE A 118 -3.69 -0.31 -14.74
CA ILE A 118 -4.74 -0.33 -15.76
C ILE A 118 -5.73 0.83 -15.57
N VAL A 119 -6.16 1.11 -14.33
CA VAL A 119 -7.11 2.20 -14.06
C VAL A 119 -6.41 3.56 -13.96
N GLN A 120 -5.15 3.58 -13.54
CA GLN A 120 -4.37 4.82 -13.37
C GLN A 120 -3.72 5.33 -14.67
N ALA A 121 -3.46 4.47 -15.66
CA ALA A 121 -2.64 4.78 -16.84
C ALA A 121 -3.10 6.02 -17.63
N GLY A 122 -4.42 6.20 -17.79
CA GLY A 122 -4.95 7.36 -18.53
C GLY A 122 -4.61 8.70 -17.85
N GLY A 123 -4.83 8.78 -16.53
CA GLY A 123 -4.50 9.96 -15.74
C GLY A 123 -2.99 10.19 -15.63
N ALA A 124 -2.23 9.11 -15.40
CA ALA A 124 -0.77 9.16 -15.34
C ALA A 124 -0.14 9.66 -16.64
N GLY A 125 -0.68 9.24 -17.79
CA GLY A 125 -0.22 9.70 -19.10
C GLY A 125 -0.48 11.20 -19.32
N LYS A 126 -1.67 11.70 -18.95
CA LYS A 126 -1.96 13.15 -18.99
C LYS A 126 -1.01 13.91 -18.09
N LEU A 127 -0.89 13.50 -16.82
CA LEU A 127 -0.07 14.15 -15.81
C LEU A 127 1.39 14.28 -16.28
N LEU A 128 1.97 13.19 -16.76
CA LEU A 128 3.34 13.20 -17.24
C LEU A 128 3.50 14.04 -18.52
N ALA A 129 2.53 14.01 -19.44
CA ALA A 129 2.57 14.83 -20.65
C ALA A 129 2.57 16.34 -20.32
N GLU A 130 1.77 16.78 -19.34
CA GLU A 130 1.75 18.17 -18.88
C GLU A 130 3.09 18.59 -18.27
N ILE A 131 3.65 17.78 -17.37
CA ILE A 131 4.98 18.03 -16.79
C ILE A 131 6.05 18.18 -17.89
N ILE A 132 6.00 17.35 -18.93
CA ILE A 132 6.98 17.38 -20.02
C ILE A 132 6.80 18.60 -20.93
N ILE A 133 5.57 18.96 -21.29
CA ILE A 133 5.27 20.02 -22.28
C ILE A 133 5.29 21.41 -21.63
N GLU A 134 4.63 21.55 -20.48
CA GLU A 134 4.38 22.83 -19.81
C GLU A 134 5.37 23.08 -18.66
N GLY A 135 6.11 22.07 -18.22
CA GLY A 135 7.07 22.14 -17.11
C GLY A 135 6.45 21.92 -15.72
N GLU A 136 5.12 21.87 -15.63
CA GLU A 136 4.36 21.55 -14.43
C GLU A 136 3.02 20.88 -14.77
N ALA A 137 2.41 20.23 -13.79
CA ALA A 137 1.06 19.67 -13.90
C ALA A 137 0.00 20.71 -13.51
N ASP A 138 -1.20 20.57 -14.06
CA ASP A 138 -2.36 21.41 -13.67
C ASP A 138 -2.90 21.12 -12.26
N SER A 139 -2.48 19.99 -11.69
CA SER A 139 -2.95 19.42 -10.43
C SER A 139 -1.77 19.06 -9.53
N ASP A 140 -2.01 19.08 -8.21
CA ASP A 140 -1.00 18.66 -7.24
C ASP A 140 -0.66 17.18 -7.46
N SER A 141 0.62 16.91 -7.66
CA SER A 141 1.16 15.58 -7.95
C SER A 141 2.21 15.14 -6.93
N TRP A 142 2.34 15.84 -5.80
CA TRP A 142 3.41 15.57 -4.83
C TRP A 142 3.36 14.14 -4.28
N ALA A 143 2.16 13.59 -4.11
CA ALA A 143 1.96 12.22 -3.64
C ALA A 143 2.51 11.14 -4.59
N VAL A 144 2.67 11.44 -5.88
CA VAL A 144 3.22 10.51 -6.89
C VAL A 144 4.60 10.93 -7.40
N ASP A 145 5.09 12.11 -7.00
CA ASP A 145 6.41 12.61 -7.39
C ASP A 145 7.52 11.68 -6.87
N PRO A 146 8.50 11.28 -7.70
CA PRO A 146 9.61 10.44 -7.26
C PRO A 146 10.43 11.01 -6.11
N ARG A 147 10.52 12.34 -6.00
CA ARG A 147 11.31 13.05 -4.99
C ARG A 147 10.70 12.97 -3.59
N ARG A 148 9.51 12.39 -3.43
CA ARG A 148 8.91 12.15 -2.09
C ARG A 148 9.71 11.15 -1.27
N PHE A 149 10.47 10.27 -1.93
CA PHE A 149 11.39 9.35 -1.29
C PHE A 149 12.80 9.94 -1.25
N THR A 150 13.52 9.67 -0.16
CA THR A 150 14.89 10.14 0.06
C THR A 150 15.80 8.98 0.45
N ASP A 151 17.02 9.27 0.88
CA ASP A 151 18.09 8.34 1.25
C ASP A 151 17.77 7.28 2.32
N HIS A 152 16.64 7.35 3.02
CA HIS A 152 16.20 6.28 3.94
C HIS A 152 15.50 5.11 3.24
N VAL A 153 15.06 5.30 2.00
CA VAL A 153 14.29 4.29 1.27
C VAL A 153 15.27 3.35 0.57
N ASP A 154 15.81 2.41 1.34
CA ASP A 154 16.60 1.30 0.82
C ASP A 154 15.72 0.08 0.49
N THR A 155 16.33 -1.00 -0.01
CA THR A 155 15.62 -2.24 -0.36
C THR A 155 14.90 -2.85 0.84
N ALA A 156 15.48 -2.81 2.04
CA ALA A 156 14.91 -3.42 3.23
C ALA A 156 13.69 -2.63 3.73
N TYR A 157 13.79 -1.31 3.79
CA TYR A 157 12.67 -0.41 4.09
C TYR A 157 11.55 -0.59 3.06
N THR A 158 11.90 -0.61 1.77
CA THR A 158 10.94 -0.77 0.68
C THR A 158 10.21 -2.09 0.77
N ALA A 159 10.90 -3.21 0.98
CA ALA A 159 10.27 -4.52 1.12
C ALA A 159 9.34 -4.57 2.34
N ALA A 160 9.79 -4.09 3.50
CA ALA A 160 8.98 -4.08 4.72
C ALA A 160 7.70 -3.25 4.56
N LYS A 161 7.81 -2.05 4.00
CA LYS A 161 6.67 -1.16 3.76
C LYS A 161 5.75 -1.66 2.64
N ALA A 162 6.29 -2.18 1.55
CA ALA A 162 5.49 -2.72 0.45
C ALA A 162 4.63 -3.91 0.90
N ILE A 163 5.20 -4.84 1.68
CA ILE A 163 4.48 -5.97 2.28
C ILE A 163 3.37 -5.46 3.21
N GLU A 164 3.68 -4.48 4.06
CA GLU A 164 2.70 -3.88 4.97
C GLU A 164 1.56 -3.20 4.21
N THR A 165 1.88 -2.40 3.19
CA THR A 165 0.90 -1.71 2.34
C THR A 165 0.00 -2.70 1.61
N TYR A 166 0.56 -3.73 0.98
CA TYR A 166 -0.23 -4.79 0.34
C TYR A 166 -1.18 -5.48 1.34
N SER A 167 -0.67 -5.82 2.52
CA SER A 167 -1.43 -6.51 3.57
C SER A 167 -2.58 -5.67 4.13
N HIS A 168 -2.55 -4.35 3.89
CA HIS A 168 -3.56 -3.39 4.32
C HIS A 168 -4.35 -2.77 3.16
N GLU A 169 -4.31 -3.36 1.96
CA GLU A 169 -5.00 -2.82 0.77
C GLU A 169 -6.48 -2.48 1.04
N TYR A 170 -7.17 -3.35 1.78
CA TYR A 170 -8.56 -3.16 2.19
C TYR A 170 -8.75 -2.71 3.65
N ALA A 171 -7.66 -2.47 4.39
CA ALA A 171 -7.76 -2.08 5.79
C ALA A 171 -8.45 -0.73 5.94
N MET A 172 -9.13 -0.56 7.07
CA MET A 172 -9.67 0.73 7.47
C MET A 172 -8.53 1.71 7.70
N HIS A 173 -8.50 2.77 6.90
CA HIS A 173 -7.54 3.86 7.03
C HIS A 173 -8.13 4.95 7.92
N PHE A 174 -7.82 4.89 9.22
CA PHE A 174 -8.18 5.96 10.14
C PHE A 174 -7.25 7.16 9.96
N PRO A 175 -7.76 8.40 10.17
CA PRO A 175 -6.91 9.57 10.19
C PRO A 175 -5.75 9.39 11.17
N GLN A 176 -4.54 9.75 10.75
CA GLN A 176 -3.32 9.68 11.56
C GLN A 176 -2.89 8.26 11.97
N ILE A 177 -3.48 7.21 11.39
CA ILE A 177 -2.99 5.84 11.61
C ILE A 177 -1.52 5.73 11.20
N GLN A 178 -0.73 5.06 12.02
CA GLN A 178 0.69 4.80 11.79
C GLN A 178 0.90 3.29 11.80
N TRP A 179 1.38 2.75 10.69
CA TRP A 179 1.76 1.33 10.64
C TRP A 179 3.26 1.15 10.93
N PRO A 180 3.64 0.08 11.66
CA PRO A 180 4.95 -0.01 12.30
C PRO A 180 6.11 -0.49 11.39
N ALA A 181 5.85 -1.00 10.18
CA ALA A 181 6.95 -1.47 9.33
C ALA A 181 7.87 -0.32 8.92
N GLY A 182 9.17 -0.59 8.84
CA GLY A 182 10.19 0.38 8.42
C GLY A 182 10.45 1.55 9.39
N ARG A 183 9.86 1.53 10.61
CA ARG A 183 10.08 2.58 11.62
C ARG A 183 11.56 2.71 12.01
N LYS A 184 11.95 3.89 12.50
CA LYS A 184 13.32 4.25 12.88
C LYS A 184 14.34 4.25 11.73
N ALA A 185 13.87 4.42 10.49
CA ALA A 185 14.77 4.57 9.34
C ALA A 185 15.72 5.78 9.50
N LYS A 186 15.24 6.87 10.14
CA LYS A 186 16.04 7.99 10.62
C LYS A 186 15.60 8.37 12.04
N SER A 187 16.57 8.73 12.88
CA SER A 187 16.33 9.20 14.24
C SER A 187 17.18 10.42 14.55
N SER A 188 16.61 11.41 15.24
CA SER A 188 17.37 12.58 15.70
C SER A 188 18.19 12.26 16.95
N PRO A 189 19.23 13.05 17.28
CA PRO A 189 19.96 12.90 18.55
C PRO A 189 19.09 13.06 19.82
N LEU A 190 17.86 13.59 19.67
CA LEU A 190 16.91 13.73 20.77
C LEU A 190 16.01 12.51 20.94
N TYR A 191 16.01 11.55 20.01
CA TYR A 191 15.08 10.42 20.01
C TYR A 191 15.05 9.70 21.37
N ASP A 192 16.19 9.23 21.87
CA ASP A 192 16.25 8.49 23.14
C ASP A 192 15.82 9.34 24.34
N ARG A 193 16.11 10.65 24.32
CA ARG A 193 15.69 11.56 25.40
C ARG A 193 14.18 11.77 25.41
N LEU A 194 13.58 11.95 24.23
CA LEU A 194 12.14 12.14 24.09
C LEU A 194 11.39 10.84 24.38
N ALA A 195 11.91 9.70 23.96
CA ALA A 195 11.37 8.39 24.28
C ALA A 195 11.43 8.11 25.79
N ALA A 196 12.55 8.44 26.45
CA ALA A 196 12.66 8.34 27.91
C ALA A 196 11.70 9.29 28.65
N ALA A 197 11.36 10.43 28.06
CA ALA A 197 10.32 11.33 28.54
C ALA A 197 8.89 10.85 28.22
N GLY A 198 8.75 9.71 27.54
CA GLY A 198 7.47 9.04 27.29
C GLY A 198 6.78 9.42 25.98
N ALA A 199 7.46 10.12 25.06
CA ALA A 199 6.90 10.54 23.77
C ALA A 199 6.35 9.36 22.95
N GLU A 200 5.23 9.59 22.29
CA GLU A 200 4.76 8.78 21.16
C GLU A 200 5.23 9.42 19.86
N PHE A 201 5.64 8.59 18.90
CA PHE A 201 6.31 9.04 17.68
C PHE A 201 5.51 8.71 16.42
N GLY A 202 5.54 9.62 15.45
CA GLY A 202 5.16 9.39 14.07
C GLY A 202 6.37 9.35 13.14
N SER A 203 6.23 8.64 12.02
CA SER A 203 7.28 8.57 10.99
C SER A 203 6.96 9.51 9.83
N TYR A 204 7.93 10.37 9.48
CA TYR A 204 7.77 11.38 8.43
C TYR A 204 9.05 11.49 7.61
N GLY A 205 9.01 11.06 6.34
CA GLY A 205 10.20 11.02 5.49
C GLY A 205 11.33 10.20 6.12
N GLY A 206 10.98 9.11 6.82
CA GLY A 206 11.88 8.23 7.57
C GLY A 206 12.21 8.70 8.98
N TRP A 207 11.96 9.96 9.33
CA TRP A 207 12.28 10.50 10.65
C TRP A 207 11.23 10.17 11.70
N GLU A 208 11.68 9.66 12.84
CA GLU A 208 10.89 9.59 14.07
C GLU A 208 10.76 10.99 14.69
N ARG A 209 9.54 11.52 14.71
CA ARG A 209 9.21 12.80 15.35
C ARG A 209 8.26 12.55 16.51
N ALA A 210 8.54 13.17 17.66
CA ALA A 210 7.63 13.10 18.80
C ALA A 210 6.35 13.88 18.45
N ASP A 211 5.23 13.19 18.40
CA ASP A 211 3.94 13.78 18.01
C ASP A 211 3.18 14.26 19.25
N TRP A 212 3.19 13.47 20.33
CA TRP A 212 2.59 13.87 21.62
C TRP A 212 3.25 13.16 22.81
N PHE A 213 2.94 13.65 24.00
CA PHE A 213 3.36 13.06 25.27
C PHE A 213 2.13 12.61 26.06
N PRO A 214 1.82 11.31 26.08
CA PRO A 214 0.63 10.78 26.72
C PRO A 214 0.69 10.96 28.25
N THR A 215 -0.45 11.30 28.85
CA THR A 215 -0.61 11.43 30.31
C THR A 215 -1.14 10.15 30.97
N ASN A 216 -1.56 9.16 30.16
CA ASN A 216 -2.08 7.87 30.56
C ASN A 216 -1.95 6.85 29.40
N GLU A 217 -2.25 5.57 29.69
CA GLU A 217 -2.18 4.49 28.69
C GLU A 217 -3.19 4.64 27.55
N VAL A 218 -4.34 5.28 27.79
CA VAL A 218 -5.34 5.54 26.75
C VAL A 218 -4.74 6.41 25.64
N GLY A 219 -3.97 7.43 26.01
CA GLY A 219 -3.28 8.32 25.08
C GLY A 219 -2.13 7.67 24.29
N ARG A 220 -1.72 6.44 24.61
CA ARG A 220 -0.71 5.69 23.84
C ARG A 220 -1.29 4.90 22.67
N ARG A 221 -2.62 4.71 22.64
CA ARG A 221 -3.27 3.88 21.63
C ARG A 221 -3.17 4.51 20.25
N SER A 222 -3.04 3.65 19.22
CA SER A 222 -3.09 4.07 17.81
C SER A 222 -4.49 4.57 17.43
N ALA A 223 -4.59 5.24 16.27
CA ALA A 223 -5.87 5.63 15.70
C ALA A 223 -6.74 4.39 15.42
N ASP A 224 -7.95 4.40 15.97
CA ASP A 224 -8.93 3.31 15.86
C ASP A 224 -10.34 3.79 15.49
N SER A 225 -10.50 5.10 15.21
CA SER A 225 -11.78 5.71 14.86
C SER A 225 -11.61 6.98 14.03
N TYR A 226 -12.73 7.49 13.52
CA TYR A 226 -12.82 8.80 12.84
C TYR A 226 -13.16 9.95 13.78
N ASP A 227 -13.37 9.65 15.08
CA ASP A 227 -13.67 10.63 16.11
C ASP A 227 -12.39 11.24 16.68
N ARG A 228 -12.50 11.95 17.80
CA ARG A 228 -11.34 12.47 18.52
C ARG A 228 -10.38 11.31 18.86
N PRO A 229 -9.10 11.44 18.53
CA PRO A 229 -8.16 10.37 18.76
C PRO A 229 -7.86 10.21 20.26
N PRO A 230 -7.34 9.04 20.68
CA PRO A 230 -7.05 8.77 22.10
C PRO A 230 -6.09 9.77 22.77
N TRP A 231 -5.26 10.48 21.99
CA TRP A 231 -4.31 11.49 22.45
C TRP A 231 -4.83 12.94 22.45
N PHE A 232 -6.12 13.18 22.16
CA PHE A 232 -6.69 14.52 22.03
C PHE A 232 -6.41 15.40 23.27
N ASP A 233 -6.68 14.89 24.48
CA ASP A 233 -6.46 15.64 25.73
C ASP A 233 -4.97 15.83 26.02
N ALA A 234 -4.11 14.88 25.65
CA ALA A 234 -2.66 14.97 25.82
C ALA A 234 -2.09 16.14 24.98
N VAL A 235 -2.52 16.25 23.72
CA VAL A 235 -2.16 17.37 22.85
C VAL A 235 -2.70 18.69 23.40
N GLY A 236 -3.98 18.71 23.81
CA GLY A 236 -4.61 19.90 24.39
C GLY A 236 -3.85 20.45 25.60
N ASN A 237 -3.43 19.59 26.53
CA ASN A 237 -2.63 19.99 27.68
C ASN A 237 -1.26 20.54 27.28
N GLY A 238 -0.61 19.97 26.26
CA GLY A 238 0.68 20.43 25.76
C GLY A 238 0.65 21.84 25.16
N CYS A 239 -0.49 22.28 24.60
CA CYS A 239 -0.66 23.63 24.07
C CYS A 239 -0.82 24.72 25.16
N HIS A 240 -1.05 24.33 26.41
CA HIS A 240 -1.21 25.26 27.53
C HIS A 240 0.07 25.48 28.35
N LEU A 241 1.16 24.79 27.99
CA LEU A 241 2.49 24.92 28.57
C LEU A 241 3.33 25.96 27.83
#